data_AF-A0A944WP87-F1
#
_entry.id   AF-A0A944WP87-F1
#
_cell.length_a   1.000
_cell.length_b   1.000
_cell.length_c   1.000
_cell.angle_alpha   90.00
_cell.angle_beta   90.00
_cell.angle_gamma   90.00
#
_symmetry.space_group_name_H-M   'P 1'
#
loop_
_entity.id
_entity.type
_entity.pdbx_description
1 polymer ?
#
loop_
_entity_poly.entity_id
_entity_poly.type
_entity_poly.pdbx_seq_one_letter_code
_entity_poly.pdbx_strand_id
1 'polypeptide(L)'
;MTAPTASVASETLATKATGSEVEHLSPALKTFICIDQNTAPEWCKAYRAAKFGNSIARWIKAREDAKKALAAKKAAIEKAKRDAVIAEEKRKEQAKKDAILAANNDPAAIAREAEARAKEKSKKLSSDWTTFLGTADLANLTINQVMKIREFSESDELPEANEILGFAYSTDKGAIPVNLVEAYRQYAQAFVKGLKHVKPNMDRIWKKIPKEEQAALTDEFK
;
A
#
# COMPACT_ATOMS: atom_id res chain seq x y z
N MET A 1 72.50 14.68 -67.02
CA MET A 1 71.16 14.21 -67.41
C MET A 1 71.19 12.68 -67.39
N THR A 2 71.00 12.07 -66.22
CA THR A 2 69.73 11.46 -65.74
C THR A 2 69.17 10.37 -66.67
N ALA A 3 69.48 9.12 -66.32
CA ALA A 3 68.84 7.92 -66.82
C ALA A 3 67.40 7.80 -66.26
N PRO A 4 66.46 7.22 -67.01
CA PRO A 4 65.08 7.09 -66.56
C PRO A 4 64.94 5.98 -65.51
N THR A 5 64.34 6.34 -64.38
CA THR A 5 63.87 5.46 -63.33
C THR A 5 62.77 4.53 -63.85
N ALA A 6 63.08 3.25 -64.01
CA ALA A 6 62.08 2.21 -64.21
C ALA A 6 61.31 1.99 -62.89
N SER A 7 60.09 2.52 -62.85
CA SER A 7 59.05 2.19 -61.88
C SER A 7 58.68 0.71 -62.04
N VAL A 8 59.32 -0.16 -61.26
CA VAL A 8 58.94 -1.59 -61.21
C VAL A 8 57.61 -1.71 -60.47
N ALA A 9 56.58 -2.07 -61.22
CA ALA A 9 55.23 -2.33 -60.75
C ALA A 9 55.24 -3.35 -59.60
N SER A 10 54.78 -2.91 -58.43
CA SER A 10 54.76 -3.65 -57.17
C SER A 10 53.81 -4.86 -57.15
N GLU A 11 53.02 -5.10 -58.21
CA GLU A 11 51.93 -6.07 -58.18
C GLU A 11 52.30 -7.45 -58.71
N THR A 12 53.39 -7.61 -59.48
CA THR A 12 53.68 -8.89 -60.17
C THR A 12 54.75 -9.75 -59.49
N LEU A 13 55.44 -9.25 -58.47
CA LEU A 13 56.52 -9.96 -57.76
C LEU A 13 56.07 -10.71 -56.48
N ALA A 14 54.91 -10.36 -55.91
CA ALA A 14 54.59 -10.75 -54.54
C ALA A 14 54.12 -12.21 -54.36
N THR A 15 53.56 -12.85 -55.39
CA THR A 15 52.97 -14.20 -55.26
C THR A 15 53.88 -15.35 -55.72
N LYS A 16 55.06 -15.08 -56.30
CA LYS A 16 55.97 -16.11 -56.83
C LYS A 16 57.40 -16.08 -56.29
N ALA A 17 57.74 -15.15 -55.40
CA ALA A 17 59.09 -15.06 -54.85
C ALA A 17 59.45 -16.30 -54.02
N THR A 18 60.51 -16.99 -54.43
CA THR A 18 61.08 -18.15 -53.73
C THR A 18 61.94 -17.72 -52.54
N GLY A 19 62.17 -18.62 -51.58
CA GLY A 19 62.81 -18.28 -50.29
C GLY A 19 64.15 -17.55 -50.38
N SER A 20 64.93 -17.76 -51.44
CA SER A 20 66.21 -17.06 -51.70
C SER A 20 66.03 -15.63 -52.21
N GLU A 21 65.01 -15.35 -53.01
CA GLU A 21 64.73 -14.00 -53.55
C GLU A 21 64.22 -13.05 -52.46
N VAL A 22 63.65 -13.62 -51.39
CA VAL A 22 63.13 -12.88 -50.24
C VAL A 22 64.26 -12.27 -49.40
N GLU A 23 65.46 -12.83 -49.38
CA GLU A 23 66.56 -12.30 -48.55
C GLU A 23 66.91 -10.85 -48.89
N HIS A 24 66.82 -10.48 -50.18
CA HIS A 24 67.15 -9.15 -50.69
C HIS A 24 66.01 -8.11 -50.54
N LEU A 25 64.81 -8.52 -50.11
CA LEU A 25 63.72 -7.56 -49.90
C LEU A 25 63.92 -6.75 -48.61
N SER A 26 63.55 -5.46 -48.66
CA SER A 26 63.62 -4.58 -47.50
C SER A 26 62.66 -5.03 -46.38
N PRO A 27 62.98 -4.78 -45.10
CA PRO A 27 62.10 -5.14 -43.98
C PRO A 27 60.70 -4.50 -44.06
N ALA A 28 60.60 -3.30 -44.63
CA ALA A 28 59.33 -2.60 -44.83
C ALA A 28 58.45 -3.33 -45.87
N LEU A 29 59.04 -3.72 -47.00
CA LEU A 29 58.34 -4.41 -48.08
C LEU A 29 57.89 -5.82 -47.63
N LYS A 30 58.73 -6.55 -46.88
CA LYS A 30 58.36 -7.83 -46.24
C LYS A 30 57.18 -7.68 -45.27
N THR A 31 57.08 -6.55 -44.57
CA THR A 31 55.98 -6.29 -43.61
C THR A 31 54.66 -6.05 -44.34
N PHE A 32 54.70 -5.27 -45.43
CA PHE A 32 53.53 -4.96 -46.24
C PHE A 32 52.95 -6.22 -46.91
N ILE A 33 53.79 -7.03 -47.55
CA ILE A 33 53.38 -8.29 -48.21
C ILE A 33 52.79 -9.27 -47.19
N CYS A 34 53.39 -9.37 -46.01
CA CYS A 34 52.98 -10.32 -44.99
C CYS A 34 51.92 -9.77 -44.01
N ILE A 35 51.22 -8.66 -44.28
CA ILE A 35 50.19 -8.13 -43.36
C ILE A 35 48.82 -8.84 -43.50
N ASP A 36 48.48 -9.32 -44.69
CA ASP A 36 47.20 -10.01 -44.98
C ASP A 36 47.37 -11.54 -44.91
N GLN A 37 46.61 -12.23 -44.05
CA GLN A 37 46.76 -13.67 -43.83
C GLN A 37 46.13 -14.53 -44.93
N ASN A 38 45.20 -14.01 -45.73
CA ASN A 38 44.44 -14.83 -46.68
C ASN A 38 45.11 -14.96 -48.06
N THR A 39 46.04 -14.07 -48.38
CA THR A 39 46.67 -13.96 -49.72
C THR A 39 48.20 -14.03 -49.68
N ALA A 40 48.79 -14.22 -48.49
CA ALA A 40 50.24 -14.17 -48.33
C ALA A 40 50.96 -15.47 -48.73
N PRO A 41 52.15 -15.37 -49.33
CA PRO A 41 52.99 -16.53 -49.66
C PRO A 41 53.46 -17.33 -48.44
N GLU A 42 53.78 -18.62 -48.63
CA GLU A 42 54.22 -19.55 -47.57
C GLU A 42 55.40 -19.03 -46.72
N TRP A 43 56.38 -18.34 -47.32
CA TRP A 43 57.53 -17.80 -46.59
C TRP A 43 57.14 -16.72 -45.56
N CYS A 44 56.00 -16.05 -45.73
CA CYS A 44 55.50 -15.08 -44.75
C CYS A 44 55.21 -15.74 -43.40
N LYS A 45 54.97 -17.05 -43.33
CA LYS A 45 54.71 -17.77 -42.09
C LYS A 45 55.92 -17.71 -41.14
N ALA A 46 57.12 -17.96 -41.66
CA ALA A 46 58.37 -17.88 -40.88
C ALA A 46 58.71 -16.43 -40.50
N TYR A 47 58.57 -15.48 -41.44
CA TYR A 47 58.82 -14.06 -41.17
C TYR A 47 57.84 -13.49 -40.12
N ARG A 48 56.57 -13.89 -40.18
CA ARG A 48 55.57 -13.49 -39.17
C ARG A 48 55.85 -14.10 -37.81
N ALA A 49 56.23 -15.37 -37.77
CA ALA A 49 56.61 -16.03 -36.51
C ALA A 49 57.81 -15.32 -35.85
N ALA A 50 58.82 -14.95 -36.65
CA ALA A 50 60.01 -14.25 -36.17
C ALA A 50 59.76 -12.78 -35.78
N LYS A 51 58.96 -12.04 -36.55
CA LYS A 51 58.79 -10.58 -36.37
C LYS A 51 57.60 -10.21 -35.49
N PHE A 52 56.50 -10.93 -35.62
CA PHE A 52 55.24 -10.58 -34.93
C PHE A 52 54.91 -11.51 -33.76
N GLY A 53 55.51 -12.71 -33.67
CA GLY A 53 55.42 -13.60 -32.52
C GLY A 53 54.02 -13.69 -31.85
N ASN A 54 54.00 -13.73 -30.52
CA ASN A 54 52.80 -13.78 -29.66
C ASN A 54 51.84 -12.57 -29.79
N SER A 55 52.11 -11.57 -30.64
CA SER A 55 51.30 -10.34 -30.74
C SER A 55 50.05 -10.50 -31.60
N ILE A 56 50.12 -11.27 -32.70
CA ILE A 56 48.97 -11.48 -33.61
C ILE A 56 47.90 -12.35 -32.93
N ALA A 57 48.29 -13.43 -32.26
CA ALA A 57 47.37 -14.27 -31.51
C ALA A 57 46.67 -13.52 -30.36
N ARG A 58 47.41 -12.64 -29.65
CA ARG A 58 46.84 -11.74 -28.64
C ARG A 58 45.84 -10.75 -29.23
N TRP A 59 46.12 -10.18 -30.40
CA TRP A 59 45.21 -9.26 -31.07
C TRP A 59 43.91 -9.94 -31.55
N ILE A 60 44.00 -11.15 -32.10
CA ILE A 60 42.82 -11.95 -32.49
C ILE A 60 41.95 -12.25 -31.28
N LYS A 61 42.54 -12.73 -30.17
CA LYS A 61 41.82 -13.00 -28.92
C LYS A 61 41.13 -11.74 -28.38
N ALA A 62 41.83 -10.60 -28.34
CA ALA A 62 41.25 -9.33 -27.90
C ALA A 62 40.06 -8.88 -28.77
N ARG A 63 40.11 -9.12 -30.08
CA ARG A 63 39.02 -8.80 -31.02
C ARG A 63 37.81 -9.71 -30.82
N GLU A 64 38.01 -11.00 -30.56
CA GLU A 64 36.93 -11.92 -30.24
C GLU A 64 36.27 -11.61 -28.90
N ASP A 65 37.08 -11.29 -27.88
CA ASP A 65 36.59 -10.88 -26.56
C ASP A 65 35.80 -9.56 -26.65
N ALA A 66 36.25 -8.60 -27.47
CA ALA A 66 35.51 -7.37 -27.74
C ALA A 66 34.16 -7.62 -28.45
N LYS A 67 34.11 -8.56 -29.40
CA LYS A 67 32.85 -8.97 -30.05
C LYS A 67 31.89 -9.62 -29.07
N LYS A 68 32.38 -10.52 -28.22
CA LYS A 68 31.57 -11.16 -27.15
C LYS A 68 31.04 -10.13 -26.15
N ALA A 69 31.88 -9.18 -25.74
CA ALA A 69 31.49 -8.09 -24.84
C ALA A 69 30.42 -7.18 -25.46
N LEU A 70 30.53 -6.87 -26.77
CA LEU A 70 29.52 -6.08 -27.48
C LEU A 70 28.19 -6.81 -27.59
N ALA A 71 28.21 -8.12 -27.89
CA ALA A 71 27.01 -8.96 -27.93
C ALA A 71 26.32 -9.04 -26.56
N ALA A 72 27.10 -9.22 -25.49
CA ALA A 72 26.60 -9.23 -24.11
C ALA A 72 25.96 -7.89 -23.72
N LYS A 73 26.57 -6.76 -24.09
CA LYS A 73 25.99 -5.42 -23.85
C LYS A 73 24.66 -5.22 -24.59
N LYS A 74 24.56 -5.66 -25.85
CA LYS A 74 23.31 -5.58 -26.62
C LYS A 74 22.22 -6.45 -25.98
N ALA A 75 22.55 -7.67 -25.55
CA ALA A 75 21.61 -8.55 -24.86
C ALA A 75 21.13 -7.96 -23.53
N ALA A 76 22.02 -7.32 -22.76
CA ALA A 76 21.66 -6.66 -21.51
C ALA A 76 20.73 -5.47 -21.72
N ILE A 77 20.96 -4.65 -22.76
CA ILE A 77 20.08 -3.53 -23.12
C ILE A 77 18.69 -4.04 -23.51
N GLU A 78 18.61 -5.08 -24.34
CA GLU A 78 17.32 -5.66 -24.74
C GLU A 78 16.57 -6.30 -23.56
N LYS A 79 17.29 -6.95 -22.65
CA LYS A 79 16.69 -7.45 -21.41
C LYS A 79 16.16 -6.31 -20.54
N ALA A 80 16.94 -5.25 -20.33
CA ALA A 80 16.52 -4.09 -19.55
C ALA A 80 15.28 -3.39 -20.14
N LYS A 81 15.16 -3.32 -21.48
CA LYS A 81 13.96 -2.79 -22.15
C LYS A 81 12.74 -3.66 -21.86
N ARG A 82 12.85 -4.99 -21.94
CA ARG A 82 11.74 -5.91 -21.63
C ARG A 82 11.32 -5.81 -20.17
N ASP A 83 12.29 -5.77 -19.26
CA ASP A 83 12.03 -5.65 -17.83
C ASP A 83 11.36 -4.30 -17.50
N ALA A 84 11.73 -3.21 -18.20
CA ALA A 84 11.08 -1.91 -18.06
C ALA A 84 9.62 -1.91 -18.53
N VAL A 85 9.31 -2.59 -19.64
CA VAL A 85 7.92 -2.75 -20.13
C VAL A 85 7.08 -3.52 -19.11
N ILE A 86 7.59 -4.64 -18.59
CA ILE A 86 6.90 -5.45 -17.59
C ILE A 86 6.68 -4.65 -16.29
N ALA A 87 7.68 -3.87 -15.86
CA ALA A 87 7.56 -3.04 -14.67
C ALA A 87 6.49 -1.96 -14.84
N GLU A 88 6.40 -1.36 -16.03
CA GLU A 88 5.39 -0.34 -16.34
C GLU A 88 3.98 -0.93 -16.40
N GLU A 89 3.80 -2.11 -17.00
CA GLU A 89 2.52 -2.83 -16.99
C GLU A 89 2.06 -3.17 -15.56
N LYS A 90 2.97 -3.66 -14.71
CA LYS A 90 2.67 -3.92 -13.29
C LYS A 90 2.27 -2.65 -12.54
N ARG A 91 2.95 -1.51 -12.80
CA ARG A 91 2.59 -0.22 -12.21
C ARG A 91 1.19 0.23 -12.63
N LYS A 92 0.85 0.09 -13.92
CA LYS A 92 -0.50 0.42 -14.43
C LYS A 92 -1.57 -0.49 -13.83
N GLU A 93 -1.29 -1.78 -13.67
CA GLU A 93 -2.23 -2.71 -13.03
C GLU A 93 -2.42 -2.37 -11.54
N GLN A 94 -1.35 -2.07 -10.82
CA GLN A 94 -1.43 -1.65 -9.42
C GLN A 94 -2.21 -0.35 -9.27
N ALA A 95 -1.93 0.66 -10.11
CA ALA A 95 -2.67 1.93 -10.10
C ALA A 95 -4.17 1.74 -10.35
N LYS A 96 -4.56 0.78 -11.21
CA LYS A 96 -5.97 0.42 -11.41
C LYS A 96 -6.59 -0.20 -10.15
N LYS A 97 -5.88 -1.12 -9.48
CA LYS A 97 -6.33 -1.74 -8.23
C LYS A 97 -6.50 -0.69 -7.12
N ASP A 98 -5.53 0.22 -7.00
CA ASP A 98 -5.57 1.30 -6.01
C ASP A 98 -6.72 2.28 -6.30
N ALA A 99 -6.98 2.60 -7.56
CA ALA A 99 -8.11 3.45 -7.96
C ALA A 99 -9.48 2.81 -7.64
N ILE A 100 -9.63 1.50 -7.87
CA ILE A 100 -10.86 0.76 -7.51
C ILE A 100 -11.05 0.73 -5.99
N LEU A 101 -9.97 0.50 -5.24
CA LEU A 101 -10.01 0.49 -3.78
C LEU A 101 -10.37 1.88 -3.22
N ALA A 102 -9.82 2.95 -3.80
CA ALA A 102 -10.16 4.32 -3.42
C ALA A 102 -11.63 4.67 -3.72
N ALA A 103 -12.17 4.20 -4.86
CA ALA A 103 -13.58 4.41 -5.20
C ALA A 103 -14.54 3.67 -4.26
N ASN A 104 -14.18 2.45 -3.82
CA ASN A 104 -14.99 1.68 -2.87
C ASN A 104 -14.91 2.22 -1.43
N ASN A 105 -13.84 2.93 -1.09
CA ASN A 105 -13.61 3.53 0.21
C ASN A 105 -13.91 5.02 0.25
N ASP A 106 -14.78 5.54 -0.63
CA ASP A 106 -15.19 6.95 -0.61
C ASP A 106 -15.75 7.30 0.78
N PRO A 107 -15.02 8.09 1.60
CA PRO A 107 -15.43 8.40 2.96
C PRO A 107 -16.79 9.12 2.99
N ALA A 108 -17.13 9.88 1.94
CA ALA A 108 -18.40 10.58 1.84
C ALA A 108 -19.57 9.61 1.54
N ALA A 109 -19.35 8.53 0.79
CA ALA A 109 -20.35 7.50 0.59
C ALA A 109 -20.58 6.69 1.88
N ILE A 110 -19.50 6.31 2.56
CA ILE A 110 -19.56 5.60 3.85
C ILE A 110 -20.26 6.44 4.91
N ALA A 111 -19.92 7.74 5.01
CA ALA A 111 -20.56 8.65 5.95
C ALA A 111 -22.06 8.81 5.68
N ARG A 112 -22.47 8.94 4.42
CA ARG A 112 -23.90 9.02 4.05
C ARG A 112 -24.66 7.74 4.38
N GLU A 113 -24.06 6.58 4.15
CA GLU A 113 -24.68 5.30 4.51
C GLU A 113 -24.79 5.14 6.02
N ALA A 114 -23.75 5.50 6.78
CA ALA A 114 -23.78 5.50 8.23
C ALA A 114 -24.85 6.44 8.78
N GLU A 115 -24.97 7.64 8.23
CA GLU A 115 -26.00 8.62 8.60
C GLU A 115 -27.41 8.10 8.27
N ALA A 116 -27.61 7.48 7.10
CA ALA A 116 -28.89 6.89 6.73
C ALA A 116 -29.29 5.76 7.69
N ARG A 117 -28.36 4.87 8.04
CA ARG A 117 -28.58 3.80 9.03
C ARG A 117 -28.87 4.35 10.42
N ALA A 118 -28.19 5.43 10.83
CA ALA A 118 -28.45 6.09 12.11
C ALA A 118 -29.86 6.69 12.15
N LYS A 119 -30.29 7.38 11.08
CA LYS A 119 -31.66 7.92 10.94
C LYS A 119 -32.72 6.82 10.97
N GLU A 120 -32.48 5.70 10.30
CA GLU A 120 -33.41 4.57 10.32
C GLU A 120 -33.52 3.95 11.73
N LYS A 121 -32.40 3.78 12.43
CA LYS A 121 -32.39 3.32 13.82
C LYS A 121 -33.14 4.27 14.75
N SER A 122 -32.89 5.57 14.66
CA SER A 122 -33.60 6.59 15.46
C SER A 122 -35.11 6.57 15.17
N LYS A 123 -35.51 6.47 13.89
CA LYS A 123 -36.92 6.36 13.50
C LYS A 123 -37.58 5.11 14.10
N LYS A 124 -36.91 3.97 14.05
CA LYS A 124 -37.41 2.72 14.65
C LYS A 124 -37.52 2.83 16.17
N LEU A 125 -36.49 3.37 16.83
CA LEU A 125 -36.47 3.61 18.26
C LEU A 125 -37.67 4.46 18.70
N SER A 126 -37.92 5.59 18.01
CA SER A 126 -39.05 6.49 18.28
C SER A 126 -40.41 5.80 18.11
N SER A 127 -40.57 4.99 17.06
CA SER A 127 -41.78 4.21 16.80
C SER A 127 -42.03 3.16 17.89
N ASP A 128 -40.99 2.42 18.27
CA ASP A 128 -41.06 1.39 19.31
C ASP A 128 -41.37 2.00 20.69
N TRP A 129 -40.81 3.18 20.97
CA TRP A 129 -41.08 3.95 22.18
C TRP A 129 -42.53 4.41 22.27
N THR A 130 -43.07 4.97 21.18
CA THR A 130 -44.46 5.44 21.13
C THR A 130 -45.44 4.28 21.31
N THR A 131 -45.14 3.14 20.67
CA THR A 131 -45.94 1.91 20.83
C THR A 131 -45.91 1.40 22.27
N PHE A 132 -44.74 1.44 22.90
CA PHE A 132 -44.59 1.08 24.31
C PHE A 132 -45.44 1.98 25.22
N LEU A 133 -45.32 3.30 25.08
CA LEU A 133 -46.08 4.26 25.89
C LEU A 133 -47.60 4.14 25.70
N GLY A 134 -48.06 3.78 24.49
CA GLY A 134 -49.48 3.57 24.22
C GLY A 134 -50.10 2.34 24.88
N THR A 135 -49.27 1.41 25.40
CA THR A 135 -49.74 0.13 25.98
C THR A 135 -49.35 -0.08 27.43
N ALA A 136 -48.34 0.64 27.93
CA ALA A 136 -47.84 0.47 29.29
C ALA A 136 -48.62 1.32 30.31
N ASP A 137 -49.04 0.70 31.42
CA ASP A 137 -49.40 1.43 32.63
C ASP A 137 -48.12 1.76 33.41
N LEU A 138 -47.66 3.01 33.30
CA LEU A 138 -46.41 3.47 33.92
C LEU A 138 -46.46 3.45 35.46
N ALA A 139 -47.64 3.37 36.07
CA ALA A 139 -47.78 3.25 37.52
C ALA A 139 -47.62 1.81 38.01
N ASN A 140 -47.83 0.81 37.15
CA ASN A 140 -47.84 -0.62 37.48
C ASN A 140 -47.10 -1.45 36.42
N LEU A 141 -45.80 -1.17 36.23
CA LEU A 141 -44.98 -1.85 35.25
C LEU A 141 -44.73 -3.32 35.61
N THR A 142 -44.90 -4.19 34.62
CA THR A 142 -44.44 -5.59 34.68
C THR A 142 -42.92 -5.67 34.54
N ILE A 143 -42.31 -6.78 34.97
CA ILE A 143 -40.86 -6.97 34.86
C ILE A 143 -40.37 -6.88 33.40
N ASN A 144 -41.14 -7.40 32.45
CA ASN A 144 -40.80 -7.34 31.02
C ASN A 144 -40.82 -5.89 30.50
N GLN A 145 -41.76 -5.07 30.97
CA GLN A 145 -41.81 -3.65 30.61
C GLN A 145 -40.65 -2.88 31.25
N VAL A 146 -40.27 -3.18 32.48
CA VAL A 146 -39.07 -2.60 33.11
C VAL A 146 -37.81 -2.93 32.31
N MET A 147 -37.64 -4.19 31.90
CA MET A 147 -36.50 -4.58 31.05
C MET A 147 -36.48 -3.83 29.72
N LYS A 148 -37.64 -3.69 29.08
CA LYS A 148 -37.76 -2.92 27.85
C LYS A 148 -37.44 -1.43 28.04
N ILE A 149 -37.82 -0.83 29.17
CA ILE A 149 -37.44 0.55 29.47
C ILE A 149 -35.92 0.66 29.72
N ARG A 150 -35.28 -0.34 30.34
CA ARG A 150 -33.81 -0.36 30.47
C ARG A 150 -33.13 -0.33 29.10
N GLU A 151 -33.61 -1.11 28.14
CA GLU A 151 -33.10 -1.07 26.76
C GLU A 151 -33.28 0.32 26.15
N PHE A 152 -34.45 0.96 26.33
CA PHE A 152 -34.66 2.33 25.86
C PHE A 152 -33.75 3.36 26.57
N SER A 153 -33.46 3.15 27.86
CA SER A 153 -32.64 4.07 28.66
C SER A 153 -31.15 4.05 28.29
N GLU A 154 -30.70 3.10 27.48
CA GLU A 154 -29.35 3.11 26.92
C GLU A 154 -29.21 4.16 25.80
N SER A 155 -30.32 4.60 25.19
CA SER A 155 -30.30 5.65 24.18
C SER A 155 -30.15 7.05 24.78
N ASP A 156 -29.39 7.91 24.11
CA ASP A 156 -29.33 9.34 24.43
C ASP A 156 -30.57 10.12 23.94
N GLU A 157 -31.36 9.53 23.03
CA GLU A 157 -32.54 10.17 22.43
C GLU A 157 -33.79 10.10 23.31
N LEU A 158 -33.80 9.24 24.34
CA LEU A 158 -34.98 8.94 25.17
C LEU A 158 -34.69 9.13 26.67
N PRO A 159 -34.40 10.35 27.14
CA PRO A 159 -34.16 10.59 28.56
C PRO A 159 -35.37 10.29 29.44
N GLU A 160 -36.59 10.28 28.89
CA GLU A 160 -37.81 9.91 29.59
C GLU A 160 -37.80 8.44 30.03
N ALA A 161 -37.09 7.56 29.33
CA ALA A 161 -36.92 6.17 29.75
C ALA A 161 -36.21 6.08 31.11
N ASN A 162 -35.17 6.90 31.30
CA ASN A 162 -34.48 7.03 32.58
C ASN A 162 -35.40 7.66 33.65
N GLU A 163 -36.25 8.63 33.30
CA GLU A 163 -37.23 9.18 34.25
C GLU A 163 -38.21 8.11 34.76
N ILE A 164 -38.75 7.29 33.85
CA ILE A 164 -39.69 6.20 34.19
C ILE A 164 -39.00 5.14 35.06
N LEU A 165 -37.76 4.76 34.76
CA LEU A 165 -37.00 3.85 35.63
C LEU A 165 -36.74 4.47 37.00
N GLY A 166 -36.34 5.74 37.05
CA GLY A 166 -36.16 6.47 38.29
C GLY A 166 -37.42 6.44 39.15
N PHE A 167 -38.59 6.62 38.53
CA PHE A 167 -39.87 6.51 39.20
C PHE A 167 -40.11 5.10 39.72
N ALA A 168 -39.95 4.08 38.87
CA ALA A 168 -40.17 2.67 39.22
C ALA A 168 -39.31 2.21 40.42
N TYR A 169 -38.05 2.64 40.51
CA TYR A 169 -37.20 2.35 41.67
C TYR A 169 -37.53 3.18 42.91
N SER A 170 -38.21 4.32 42.76
CA SER A 170 -38.54 5.21 43.89
C SER A 170 -39.85 4.84 44.60
N THR A 171 -40.66 3.97 44.00
CA THR A 171 -42.00 3.61 44.46
C THR A 171 -42.06 2.13 44.80
N ASP A 172 -42.91 1.77 45.76
CA ASP A 172 -43.21 0.38 46.12
C ASP A 172 -44.27 -0.26 45.21
N LYS A 173 -44.56 0.41 44.09
CA LYS A 173 -45.56 0.03 43.10
C LYS A 173 -44.88 -0.57 41.88
N GLY A 174 -45.22 -1.83 41.57
CA GLY A 174 -44.73 -2.51 40.38
C GLY A 174 -43.86 -3.72 40.67
N ALA A 175 -43.15 -4.18 39.64
CA ALA A 175 -42.43 -5.46 39.66
C ALA A 175 -41.03 -5.44 40.27
N ILE A 176 -40.51 -4.27 40.68
CA ILE A 176 -39.14 -4.12 41.21
C ILE A 176 -39.17 -3.52 42.63
N PRO A 177 -38.22 -3.89 43.50
CA PRO A 177 -38.14 -3.35 44.85
C PRO A 177 -37.69 -1.88 44.83
N VAL A 178 -38.09 -1.13 45.86
CA VAL A 178 -37.61 0.24 46.09
C VAL A 178 -36.10 0.24 46.24
N ASN A 179 -35.43 1.08 45.45
CA ASN A 179 -34.00 1.34 45.52
C ASN A 179 -33.73 2.82 45.23
N LEU A 180 -33.56 3.61 46.28
CA LEU A 180 -33.42 5.06 46.16
C LEU A 180 -32.09 5.49 45.49
N VAL A 181 -31.02 4.71 45.64
CA VAL A 181 -29.75 4.95 44.96
C VAL A 181 -29.91 4.79 43.46
N GLU A 182 -30.51 3.68 43.05
CA GLU A 182 -30.75 3.42 41.64
C GLU A 182 -31.76 4.41 41.06
N ALA A 183 -32.81 4.75 41.81
CA ALA A 183 -33.75 5.81 41.42
C ALA A 183 -33.02 7.14 41.14
N TYR A 184 -32.11 7.55 42.03
CA TYR A 184 -31.31 8.75 41.84
C TYR A 184 -30.41 8.64 40.61
N ARG A 185 -29.70 7.50 40.43
CA ARG A 185 -28.85 7.26 39.25
C ARG A 185 -29.62 7.44 37.95
N GLN A 186 -30.82 6.87 37.87
CA GLN A 186 -31.66 6.97 36.68
C GLN A 186 -32.14 8.41 36.45
N TYR A 187 -32.63 9.11 37.48
CA TYR A 187 -32.98 10.53 37.33
C TYR A 187 -31.78 11.42 36.97
N ALA A 188 -30.59 11.13 37.51
CA ALA A 188 -29.37 11.85 37.18
C ALA A 188 -28.98 11.64 35.70
N GLN A 189 -29.07 10.40 35.18
CA GLN A 189 -28.87 10.12 33.76
C GLN A 189 -29.88 10.88 32.88
N ALA A 190 -31.17 10.89 33.24
CA ALA A 190 -32.18 11.69 32.54
C ALA A 190 -31.82 13.20 32.53
N PHE A 191 -31.36 13.73 33.67
CA PHE A 191 -30.94 15.12 33.81
C PHE A 191 -29.73 15.46 32.94
N VAL A 192 -28.71 14.59 32.91
CA VAL A 192 -27.50 14.76 32.08
C VAL A 192 -27.86 14.74 30.59
N LYS A 193 -28.77 13.84 30.19
CA LYS A 193 -29.32 13.77 28.82
C LYS A 193 -30.24 14.93 28.43
N GLY A 194 -30.51 15.86 29.34
CA GLY A 194 -31.19 17.13 29.03
C GLY A 194 -32.57 17.29 29.68
N LEU A 195 -33.08 16.28 30.37
CA LEU A 195 -34.42 16.31 30.99
C LEU A 195 -34.38 17.03 32.34
N LYS A 196 -34.19 18.35 32.32
CA LYS A 196 -33.91 19.15 33.53
C LYS A 196 -35.04 19.15 34.56
N HIS A 197 -36.28 18.85 34.16
CA HIS A 197 -37.42 18.82 35.07
C HIS A 197 -37.38 17.68 36.09
N VAL A 198 -36.50 16.69 35.94
CA VAL A 198 -36.34 15.61 36.94
C VAL A 198 -35.59 16.06 38.19
N LYS A 199 -34.97 17.25 38.18
CA LYS A 199 -34.17 17.76 39.31
C LYS A 199 -34.91 17.79 40.66
N PRO A 200 -36.20 18.19 40.75
CA PRO A 200 -36.94 18.11 42.01
C PRO A 200 -37.09 16.67 42.54
N ASN A 201 -37.21 15.67 41.65
CA ASN A 201 -37.25 14.27 42.05
C ASN A 201 -35.89 13.82 42.61
N MET A 202 -34.79 14.22 41.96
CA MET A 202 -33.43 13.98 42.47
C MET A 202 -33.25 14.58 43.86
N ASP A 203 -33.61 15.85 44.06
CA ASP A 203 -33.45 16.56 45.35
C ASP A 203 -34.27 15.94 46.47
N ARG A 204 -35.47 15.45 46.14
CA ARG A 204 -36.35 14.75 47.09
C ARG A 204 -35.76 13.41 47.52
N ILE A 205 -35.18 12.67 46.58
CA ILE A 205 -34.60 11.34 46.83
C ILE A 205 -33.26 11.47 47.55
N TRP A 206 -32.42 12.44 47.16
CA TRP A 206 -31.10 12.68 47.75
C TRP A 206 -31.12 12.72 49.27
N LYS A 207 -32.07 13.47 49.84
CA LYS A 207 -32.25 13.63 51.30
C LYS A 207 -32.54 12.33 52.05
N LYS A 208 -32.92 11.26 51.35
CA LYS A 208 -33.30 9.95 51.90
C LYS A 208 -32.23 8.88 51.68
N ILE A 209 -31.19 9.17 50.90
CA ILE A 209 -30.07 8.25 50.66
C ILE A 209 -29.05 8.39 51.81
N PRO A 210 -28.51 7.28 52.36
CA PRO A 210 -27.38 7.31 53.31
C PRO A 210 -26.18 8.12 52.82
N LYS A 211 -25.42 8.74 53.73
CA LYS A 211 -24.31 9.64 53.38
C LYS A 211 -23.19 8.92 52.61
N GLU A 212 -22.96 7.66 52.93
CA GLU A 212 -21.95 6.81 52.29
C GLU A 212 -22.29 6.59 50.81
N GLU A 213 -23.57 6.36 50.51
CA GLU A 213 -24.06 6.16 49.14
C GLU A 213 -24.16 7.48 48.37
N GLN A 214 -24.48 8.59 49.04
CA GLN A 214 -24.40 9.94 48.45
C GLN A 214 -22.98 10.26 47.95
N ALA A 215 -21.94 9.90 48.70
CA ALA A 215 -20.57 10.13 48.27
C ALA A 215 -20.25 9.41 46.96
N ALA A 216 -20.63 8.12 46.86
CA ALA A 216 -20.45 7.34 45.64
C ALA A 216 -21.22 7.91 44.44
N LEU A 217 -22.47 8.34 44.63
CA LEU A 217 -23.27 8.97 43.59
C LEU A 217 -22.72 10.32 43.14
N THR A 218 -22.13 11.09 44.06
CA THR A 218 -21.48 12.35 43.70
C THR A 218 -20.29 12.07 42.78
N ASP A 219 -19.48 11.05 43.07
CA ASP A 219 -18.33 10.68 42.26
C ASP A 219 -18.72 10.19 40.85
N GLU A 220 -19.86 9.50 40.73
CA GLU A 220 -20.37 8.97 39.45
C GLU A 220 -20.82 10.08 38.47
N PHE A 221 -21.31 11.22 38.98
CA PHE A 221 -21.89 12.30 38.17
C PHE A 221 -21.14 13.64 38.29
N LYS A 222 -19.86 13.61 38.71
CA LYS A 222 -18.93 14.76 38.67
C LYS A 222 -18.55 15.12 37.24
#